data_AF-A0A5C6PPE0-F1
#
_entry.id   AF-A0A5C6PPE0-F1
#
_cell.length_a   1.000
_cell.length_b   1.000
_cell.length_c   1.000
_cell.angle_alpha   90.00
_cell.angle_beta   90.00
_cell.angle_gamma   90.00
#
_symmetry.space_group_name_H-M   'P 1'
#
loop_
_entity.id
_entity.type
_entity.pdbx_description
1 polymer ?
#
loop_
_entity_poly.entity_id
_entity_poly.type
_entity_poly.pdbx_seq_one_letter_code
_entity_poly.pdbx_strand_id
1 'polypeptide(L)'
;VGCGVGNSVFPIINSIKETDAFLFCCDFSPYAVQLVKAHPEYNESVCHAFVHDICEETACFPFPPQSLDVILAVFVLSAIHPDR
;
A
#
# COMPACT_ATOMS: atom_id res chain seq x y z
N VAL A 1 -0.62 3.70 -2.00
CA VAL A 1 0.19 3.49 -3.22
C VAL A 1 1.56 4.15 -3.03
N GLY A 2 2.63 3.42 -3.33
CA GLY A 2 4.00 3.86 -3.06
C GLY A 2 4.31 3.84 -1.57
N CYS A 3 4.10 2.68 -0.92
CA CYS A 3 4.27 2.57 0.53
C CYS A 3 5.74 2.68 0.98
N GLY A 4 6.70 2.47 0.06
CA GLY A 4 8.11 2.43 0.37
C GLY A 4 8.39 1.50 1.55
N VAL A 5 9.26 1.93 2.45
CA VAL A 5 9.62 1.18 3.67
C VAL A 5 8.59 1.32 4.81
N GLY A 6 7.44 1.97 4.57
CA GLY A 6 6.32 1.97 5.51
C GLY A 6 6.17 3.22 6.38
N ASN A 7 6.91 4.32 6.12
CA ASN A 7 6.86 5.54 6.94
C ASN A 7 5.45 6.14 7.11
N SER A 8 4.58 6.02 6.10
CA SER A 8 3.16 6.39 6.22
C SER A 8 2.29 5.23 6.70
N VAL A 9 2.69 3.99 6.45
CA VAL A 9 1.90 2.78 6.76
C VAL A 9 1.72 2.62 8.27
N PHE A 10 2.79 2.68 9.06
CA PHE A 10 2.70 2.38 10.50
C PHE A 10 1.89 3.41 11.30
N PRO A 11 2.05 4.73 11.10
CA PRO A 11 1.17 5.71 11.74
C PRO A 11 -0.32 5.52 11.37
N ILE A 12 -0.61 5.10 10.13
CA ILE A 12 -1.98 4.80 9.69
C ILE A 12 -2.50 3.57 10.41
N ILE A 13 -1.75 2.45 10.43
CA ILE A 13 -2.11 1.23 11.16
C ILE A 13 -2.46 1.56 12.61
N ASN A 14 -1.60 2.33 13.30
CA ASN A 14 -1.84 2.68 14.70
C ASN A 14 -3.09 3.56 14.90
N SER A 15 -3.46 4.35 13.90
CA SER A 15 -4.65 5.22 13.94
C SER A 15 -5.95 4.47 13.65
N ILE A 16 -5.90 3.41 12.83
CA ILE A 16 -7.10 2.66 12.39
C ILE A 16 -7.34 1.36 13.17
N LYS A 17 -6.40 0.89 13.99
CA LYS A 17 -6.45 -0.43 14.63
C LYS A 17 -7.68 -0.71 15.51
N GLU A 18 -8.36 0.33 16.01
CA GLU A 18 -9.58 0.23 16.82
C GLU A 18 -10.84 0.62 16.02
N THR A 19 -10.77 0.53 14.70
CA THR A 19 -11.86 0.88 13.77
C THR A 19 -12.12 -0.29 12.82
N ASP A 20 -13.20 -0.22 12.05
CA ASP A 20 -13.51 -1.21 10.99
C ASP A 20 -12.74 -0.94 9.67
N ALA A 21 -11.79 -0.01 9.66
CA ALA A 21 -11.02 0.31 8.47
C ALA A 21 -9.89 -0.71 8.23
N PHE A 22 -9.60 -0.97 6.96
CA PHE A 22 -8.53 -1.87 6.53
C PHE A 22 -7.60 -1.16 5.54
N LEU A 23 -6.29 -1.30 5.75
CA LEU A 23 -5.26 -0.67 4.91
C LEU A 23 -4.72 -1.65 3.87
N PHE A 24 -4.92 -1.33 2.59
CA PHE A 24 -4.13 -1.92 1.51
C PHE A 24 -2.96 -1.00 1.18
N CYS A 25 -1.73 -1.53 1.19
CA CYS A 25 -0.55 -0.77 0.81
C CYS A 25 0.32 -1.55 -0.18
N CYS A 26 0.93 -0.84 -1.13
CA CYS A 26 1.73 -1.45 -2.17
C CYS A 26 2.89 -0.58 -2.61
N ASP A 27 3.91 -1.24 -3.12
CA ASP A 27 5.07 -0.66 -3.78
C ASP A 27 5.53 -1.57 -4.93
N PHE A 28 6.14 -1.00 -5.96
CA PHE A 28 6.70 -1.80 -7.06
C PHE A 28 7.92 -2.60 -6.61
N SER A 29 8.61 -2.16 -5.55
CA SER A 29 9.80 -2.81 -5.00
C SER A 29 9.42 -3.96 -4.05
N PRO A 30 9.77 -5.22 -4.38
CA PRO A 30 9.58 -6.35 -3.47
C PRO A 30 10.32 -6.17 -2.14
N TYR A 31 11.48 -5.52 -2.17
CA TYR A 31 12.29 -5.26 -0.99
C TYR A 31 11.60 -4.26 -0.06
N ALA A 32 10.96 -3.23 -0.59
CA ALA A 32 10.20 -2.26 0.20
C ALA A 32 9.03 -2.94 0.93
N VAL A 33 8.27 -3.77 0.21
CA VAL A 33 7.16 -4.56 0.79
C VAL A 33 7.66 -5.55 1.84
N GLN A 34 8.80 -6.19 1.62
CA GLN A 34 9.42 -7.08 2.60
C GLN A 34 9.76 -6.32 3.89
N LEU A 35 10.35 -5.11 3.79
CA LEU A 35 10.65 -4.28 4.95
C LEU A 35 9.38 -3.86 5.71
N VAL A 36 8.30 -3.53 5.00
CA VAL A 36 7.00 -3.21 5.63
C VAL A 36 6.49 -4.42 6.43
N LYS A 37 6.48 -5.62 5.83
CA LYS A 37 5.98 -6.84 6.49
C LYS A 37 6.85 -7.30 7.66
N ALA A 38 8.15 -7.03 7.62
CA ALA A 38 9.09 -7.40 8.68
C ALA A 38 9.07 -6.43 9.88
N HIS A 39 8.41 -5.28 9.75
CA HIS A 39 8.39 -4.27 10.79
C HIS A 39 7.54 -4.71 12.00
N PRO A 40 7.97 -4.49 13.26
CA PRO A 40 7.24 -4.93 14.45
C PRO A 40 5.82 -4.35 14.60
N GLU A 41 5.56 -3.19 14.02
CA GLU A 41 4.24 -2.55 14.03
C GLU A 41 3.33 -2.99 12.88
N TYR A 42 3.81 -3.87 11.99
CA TYR A 42 2.96 -4.45 10.96
C TYR A 42 1.93 -5.36 11.60
N ASN A 43 0.66 -5.17 11.22
CA ASN A 43 -0.44 -5.97 11.73
C ASN A 43 -1.32 -6.45 10.56
N GLU A 44 -1.26 -7.75 10.29
CA GLU A 44 -2.03 -8.40 9.22
C GLU A 44 -3.55 -8.34 9.43
N SER A 45 -4.02 -8.11 10.66
CA SER A 45 -5.46 -8.01 10.93
C SER A 45 -6.09 -6.72 10.39
N VAL A 46 -5.29 -5.68 10.15
CA VAL A 46 -5.78 -4.36 9.70
C VAL A 46 -5.00 -3.82 8.48
N CYS A 47 -4.00 -4.56 7.99
CA CYS A 47 -3.19 -4.14 6.86
C CYS A 47 -2.78 -5.32 5.98
N HIS A 48 -2.83 -5.11 4.65
CA HIS A 48 -2.26 -6.03 3.66
C HIS A 48 -1.26 -5.28 2.77
N ALA A 49 0.03 -5.61 2.93
CA ALA A 49 1.10 -5.13 2.06
C ALA A 49 1.33 -6.08 0.87
N PHE A 50 1.41 -5.56 -0.35
CA PHE A 50 1.63 -6.36 -1.56
C PHE A 50 2.52 -5.66 -2.59
N VAL A 51 3.22 -6.44 -3.41
CA VAL A 51 4.05 -5.91 -4.49
C VAL A 51 3.16 -5.61 -5.68
N HIS A 52 3.27 -4.41 -6.24
CA HIS A 52 2.48 -4.02 -7.40
C HIS A 52 3.10 -2.85 -8.17
N ASP A 53 3.24 -3.01 -9.49
CA ASP A 53 3.50 -1.90 -10.41
C ASP A 53 2.16 -1.30 -10.83
N ILE A 54 1.89 -0.06 -10.42
CA ILE A 54 0.62 0.62 -10.77
C ILE A 54 0.52 1.01 -12.24
N CYS A 55 1.60 0.87 -13.03
CA CYS A 55 1.56 1.04 -14.48
C CYS A 55 1.08 -0.24 -15.21
N GLU A 56 0.87 -1.35 -14.49
CA GLU A 56 0.43 -2.61 -15.10
C GLU A 56 -1.10 -2.65 -15.24
N GLU A 57 -1.61 -2.37 -16.44
CA GLU A 57 -3.06 -2.26 -16.73
C GLU A 57 -3.84 -3.56 -16.47
N THR A 58 -3.20 -4.72 -16.61
CA THR A 58 -3.83 -6.04 -16.45
C THR A 58 -3.73 -6.59 -15.03
N ALA A 59 -3.20 -5.82 -14.09
CA ALA A 59 -2.88 -6.34 -12.78
C ALA A 59 -4.13 -6.50 -11.91
N CYS A 60 -4.21 -7.65 -11.23
CA CYS A 60 -5.26 -7.92 -10.26
C CYS A 60 -4.88 -7.32 -8.90
N PHE A 61 -5.80 -6.57 -8.31
CA PHE A 61 -5.66 -6.09 -6.94
C PHE A 61 -6.19 -7.11 -5.93
N PRO A 62 -5.66 -7.16 -4.69
CA PRO A 62 -6.15 -8.04 -3.63
C PRO A 62 -7.45 -7.54 -2.99
N PHE A 63 -8.24 -6.76 -3.73
CA PHE A 63 -9.51 -6.18 -3.32
C PHE A 63 -10.44 -6.02 -4.54
N PRO A 64 -11.77 -6.03 -4.34
CA PRO A 64 -12.71 -5.88 -5.45
C PRO A 64 -12.63 -4.50 -6.12
N PRO A 65 -13.05 -4.38 -7.40
CA PRO A 65 -13.26 -3.09 -8.02
C PRO A 65 -14.24 -2.23 -7.22
N GLN A 66 -13.99 -0.91 -7.17
CA GLN A 66 -14.86 0.08 -6.52
C GLN A 66 -15.11 -0.18 -5.02
N SER A 67 -14.18 -0.85 -4.32
CA SER A 67 -14.32 -1.18 -2.90
C SER A 67 -13.51 -0.29 -1.95
N LEU A 68 -12.75 0.69 -2.45
CA LEU A 68 -11.89 1.55 -1.64
C LEU A 68 -12.53 2.92 -1.43
N ASP A 69 -12.55 3.39 -0.17
CA ASP A 69 -13.09 4.71 0.18
C ASP A 69 -12.08 5.84 -0.06
N VAL A 70 -10.78 5.56 0.16
CA VAL A 70 -9.70 6.55 0.08
C VAL A 70 -8.45 5.92 -0.53
N ILE A 71 -7.77 6.66 -1.41
CA ILE A 71 -6.48 6.28 -1.99
C ILE A 71 -5.44 7.33 -1.60
N LEU A 72 -4.41 6.91 -0.87
CA LEU A 72 -3.22 7.72 -0.60
C LEU A 72 -2.10 7.37 -1.59
N ALA A 73 -1.61 8.36 -2.31
CA ALA A 73 -0.50 8.24 -3.25
C ALA A 73 0.67 9.10 -2.77
N VAL A 74 1.77 8.47 -2.34
CA VAL A 74 2.94 9.18 -1.78
C VAL A 74 4.05 9.25 -2.81
N PHE A 75 4.27 10.43 -3.42
CA PHE A 75 5.30 10.72 -4.44
C PHE A 75 5.35 9.75 -5.65
N VAL A 76 4.33 8.90 -5.82
CA VAL A 76 4.34 7.84 -6.83
C VAL A 76 4.08 8.39 -8.23
N LEU A 77 3.15 9.34 -8.39
CA LEU A 77 2.77 9.87 -9.71
C LEU A 77 3.92 10.64 -10.37
N SER A 78 4.73 11.34 -9.58
CA SER A 78 5.94 12.02 -10.07
C SER A 78 7.07 11.07 -10.48
N ALA A 79 7.01 9.80 -10.07
CA ALA A 79 8.00 8.78 -10.42
C ALA A 79 7.62 8.00 -11.68
N ILE A 80 6.43 8.25 -12.25
CA ILE A 80 5.94 7.60 -13.47
C ILE A 80 6.24 8.47 -14.67
N HIS A 81 6.72 7.85 -15.75
CA HIS A 81 6.95 8.55 -17.02
C HIS A 81 5.61 9.05 -17.58
N PRO A 82 5.49 10.30 -18.06
CA PRO A 82 4.22 10.86 -18.50
C PRO A 82 3.57 10.15 -19.71
N ASP A 83 4.36 9.40 -20.48
CA ASP A 83 3.88 8.58 -21.61
C ASP A 83 3.41 7.18 -21.17
N ARG A 84 3.28 6.93 -19.86
CA ARG A 84 2.64 5.74 -19.30
C ARG A 84 1.24 6.04 -18.80
#